data_AF-A0A388Q0T7-F1
#
_entry.id   AF-A0A388Q0T7-F1
#
_cell.length_a   1.000
_cell.length_b   1.000
_cell.length_c   1.000
_cell.angle_alpha   90.00
_cell.angle_beta   90.00
_cell.angle_gamma   90.00
#
_symmetry.space_group_name_H-M   'P 1'
#
loop_
_entity.id
_entity.type
_entity.pdbx_description
1 polymer ?
#
loop_
_entity_poly.entity_id
_entity_poly.type
_entity_poly.pdbx_seq_one_letter_code
_entity_poly.pdbx_strand_id
1 'polypeptide(L)' 'MNYWLIKSEPSVWSFSDQKKAGSKGTTWDGVRNYQAANY' A
#
# COMPACT_ATOMS: atom_id res chain seq x y z
N MET A 1 -14.75 8.72 -11.38
CA MET A 1 -13.54 7.86 -11.31
C MET A 1 -12.78 8.32 -10.09
N ASN A 2 -12.44 7.41 -9.17
CA ASN A 2 -11.76 7.79 -7.93
C ASN A 2 -10.28 7.46 -8.06
N TYR A 3 -9.43 8.33 -7.54
CA TYR A 3 -7.97 8.16 -7.55
C TYR A 3 -7.47 8.16 -6.11
N TRP A 4 -6.46 7.35 -5.84
CA TRP A 4 -5.92 7.15 -4.52
C TRP A 4 -4.40 7.35 -4.53
N LEU A 5 -3.89 7.83 -3.40
CA LEU A 5 -2.46 7.94 -3.15
C LEU A 5 -2.15 7.24 -1.83
N ILE A 6 -1.27 6.25 -1.88
CA ILE A 6 -0.86 5.43 -0.74
C ILE A 6 0.61 5.73 -0.44
N LYS A 7 0.95 5.84 0.83
CA LYS A 7 2.33 6.09 1.29
C LYS A 7 2.95 4.80 1.81
N SER A 8 4.17 4.48 1.38
CA SER A 8 4.96 3.35 1.88
C SER A 8 6.35 3.82 2.29
N GLU A 9 6.89 3.29 3.37
CA GLU A 9 8.28 3.51 3.75
C GLU A 9 9.19 2.51 3.01
N PRO A 10 10.21 2.95 2.25
CA PRO A 10 11.05 2.04 1.47
C PRO A 10 11.85 1.01 2.29
N SER A 11 12.10 1.31 3.57
CA SER A 11 12.78 0.40 4.51
C SER A 11 11.90 -0.78 4.93
N VAL A 12 10.56 -0.63 4.84
CA VAL A 12 9.58 -1.65 5.25
C VAL A 12 9.00 -2.34 4.01
N TRP A 13 8.56 -1.56 3.03
CA TRP A 13 8.02 -2.07 1.77
C TRP A 13 8.35 -1.11 0.62
N SER A 14 9.33 -1.50 -0.20
CA SER A 14 9.80 -0.67 -1.31
C SER A 14 8.99 -0.88 -2.58
N PHE A 15 9.10 0.05 -3.53
CA PHE A 15 8.53 -0.13 -4.86
C PHE A 15 9.09 -1.36 -5.59
N SER A 16 10.34 -1.74 -5.30
CA SER A 16 10.93 -2.96 -5.86
C SER A 16 10.27 -4.21 -5.31
N ASP A 17 9.88 -4.21 -4.03
CA ASP A 17 9.18 -5.34 -3.42
C ASP A 17 7.75 -5.43 -3.97
N GLN A 18 7.09 -4.30 -4.20
CA GLN A 18 5.81 -4.25 -4.90
C GLN A 18 5.90 -4.83 -6.33
N LYS A 19 6.96 -4.48 -7.08
CA LYS A 19 7.19 -5.06 -8.42
C LYS A 19 7.44 -6.57 -8.37
N LYS A 20 8.15 -7.07 -7.36
CA LYS A 20 8.39 -8.51 -7.16
C LYS A 20 7.10 -9.26 -6.81
N ALA A 21 6.22 -8.66 -6.02
CA ALA A 21 4.91 -9.23 -5.70
C ALA A 21 4.04 -9.41 -6.96
N GLY A 22 4.19 -8.51 -7.93
CA GLY A 22 3.60 -8.64 -9.26
C GLY A 22 2.07 -8.76 -9.20
N SER A 23 1.51 -9.62 -10.04
CA SER A 23 0.05 -9.83 -10.14
C SER A 23 -0.58 -10.48 -8.92
N LYS A 24 0.22 -11.17 -8.07
CA LYS A 24 -0.28 -11.69 -6.80
C LYS A 24 -0.60 -10.56 -5.81
N GLY A 25 0.08 -9.41 -5.97
CA GLY A 25 -0.08 -8.26 -5.12
C GLY A 25 0.37 -8.51 -3.68
N THR A 26 0.00 -7.59 -2.81
CA THR A 26 0.19 -7.71 -1.36
C THR A 26 -1.00 -7.07 -0.66
N THR A 27 -1.29 -7.53 0.55
CA THR A 27 -2.31 -6.90 1.40
C THR A 27 -1.75 -5.60 1.97
N TRP A 28 -2.53 -4.52 1.93
CA TRP A 28 -2.17 -3.26 2.57
C TRP A 28 -2.59 -3.30 4.05
N ASP A 29 -1.76 -3.94 4.87
CA ASP A 29 -1.99 -4.09 6.30
C ASP A 29 -1.47 -2.89 7.11
N GLY A 30 -1.66 -2.92 8.44
CA GLY A 30 -1.10 -1.89 9.32
C GLY A 30 -1.81 -0.53 9.34
N VAL A 31 -2.92 -0.34 8.61
CA VAL A 31 -3.70 0.91 8.68
C VAL A 31 -4.35 1.05 10.06
N ARG A 32 -3.94 2.09 10.80
CA ARG A 32 -4.46 2.46 12.13
C ARG A 32 -5.05 3.88 12.16
N ASN A 33 -5.24 4.48 11.00
CA ASN A 33 -5.89 5.78 10.85
C ASN A 33 -7.34 5.57 10.35
N TYR A 34 -8.32 6.04 11.12
CA TYR A 34 -9.74 5.84 10.83
C TYR A 34 -10.16 6.42 9.48
N GLN A 35 -9.65 7.59 9.12
CA GLN A 35 -9.99 8.24 7.87
C GLN A 35 -9.43 7.45 6.67
N ALA A 36 -8.16 7.04 6.73
CA ALA A 36 -7.54 6.22 5.69
C ALA A 36 -8.18 4.83 5.54
N ALA A 37 -8.76 4.27 6.61
CA ALA A 37 -9.48 2.99 6.56
C ALA A 37 -10.89 3.10 5.97
N ASN A 38 -11.49 4.30 5.94
CA ASN A 38 -12.84 4.55 5.45
C ASN A 38 -12.89 4.98 3.96
N TYR A 39 -11.72 5.00 3.31
CA TYR A 39 -11.51 5.42 1.94
C TYR A 39 -11.13 4.21 1.09
#